data_AF-S4PIH6-F1
#
_entry.id   AF-S4PIH6-F1
#
_cell.length_a   1.000
_cell.length_b   1.000
_cell.length_c   1.000
_cell.angle_alpha   90.00
_cell.angle_beta   90.00
_cell.angle_gamma   90.00
#
_symmetry.space_group_name_H-M   'P 1'
#
loop_
_entity.id
_entity.type
_entity.pdbx_description
1 polymer ?
#
loop_
_entity_poly.entity_id
_entity_poly.type
_entity_poly.pdbx_seq_one_letter_code
_entity_poly.pdbx_strand_id
1 'polypeptide(L)'
;MKEGPWRMMWVRYGYDPRKEPGARIYQTLDFRMRHAAGVHSMVMTRDQVVHCKKTDRVKNFKKHATDAYTLDDIVYEGAVYFRPGMVPSQRQVYYQYCDVELPEVQQLLALEPPQGYLCHARRGWLPPDADQLCRDHVFRSVKQTLLDTHKADLKFEFQDSSSAESESEEEEAGGASTSMNEADESLNIN
;
A
#
# COMPACT_ATOMS: atom_id res chain seq x y z
N MET A 1 25.41 -1.60 -4.20
CA MET A 1 26.22 -1.54 -2.95
C MET A 1 25.65 -2.53 -1.94
N LYS A 2 26.46 -3.11 -1.03
CA LYS A 2 25.93 -4.07 -0.02
C LYS A 2 25.02 -3.38 1.01
N GLU A 3 25.34 -2.15 1.39
CA GLU A 3 24.55 -1.32 2.31
C GLU A 3 24.44 0.11 1.77
N GLY A 4 23.59 0.91 2.43
CA GLY A 4 23.41 2.34 2.14
C GLY A 4 22.17 2.67 1.29
N PRO A 5 22.07 3.92 0.80
CA PRO A 5 20.85 4.45 0.19
C PRO A 5 20.53 3.86 -1.19
N TRP A 6 21.54 3.33 -1.88
CA TRP A 6 21.43 2.62 -3.16
C TRP A 6 21.69 1.11 -2.98
N ARG A 7 21.29 0.54 -1.83
CA ARG A 7 21.26 -0.92 -1.62
C ARG A 7 20.33 -1.56 -2.64
N MET A 8 20.65 -2.76 -3.11
CA MET A 8 19.87 -3.44 -4.18
C MET A 8 19.88 -2.74 -5.55
N MET A 9 20.62 -1.64 -5.71
CA MET A 9 20.77 -0.95 -6.99
C MET A 9 22.11 -1.26 -7.65
N TRP A 10 22.07 -1.32 -8.98
CA TRP A 10 23.25 -1.34 -9.84
C TRP A 10 23.64 0.10 -10.18
N VAL A 11 24.91 0.43 -9.98
CA VAL A 11 25.45 1.76 -10.27
C VAL A 11 26.44 1.62 -11.42
N ARG A 12 26.26 2.43 -12.47
CA ARG A 12 27.16 2.46 -13.63
C ARG A 12 28.60 2.73 -13.19
N TYR A 13 29.57 2.08 -13.82
CA TYR A 13 30.99 2.35 -13.57
C TYR A 13 31.35 3.82 -13.80
N GLY A 14 32.13 4.38 -12.88
CA GLY A 14 32.54 5.78 -12.88
C GLY A 14 31.49 6.78 -12.36
N TYR A 15 30.24 6.33 -12.13
CA TYR A 15 29.20 7.16 -11.52
C TYR A 15 29.22 7.01 -9.99
N ASP A 16 29.24 8.12 -9.27
CA ASP A 16 29.14 8.14 -7.81
C ASP A 16 27.91 8.96 -7.38
N PRO A 17 26.78 8.31 -7.05
CA PRO A 17 25.53 9.01 -6.73
C PRO A 17 25.63 9.81 -5.42
N ARG A 18 26.68 9.61 -4.61
CA ARG A 18 26.93 10.36 -3.38
C ARG A 18 27.51 11.75 -3.63
N LYS A 19 27.89 12.07 -4.88
CA LYS A 19 28.40 13.38 -5.29
C LYS A 19 27.33 14.27 -5.90
N GLU A 20 26.18 13.70 -6.25
CA GLU A 20 25.11 14.38 -6.98
C GLU A 20 23.78 14.34 -6.19
N PRO A 21 23.30 15.49 -5.67
CA PRO A 21 22.01 15.58 -4.98
C PRO A 21 20.80 15.13 -5.82
N GLY A 22 20.90 15.22 -7.15
CA GLY A 22 19.88 14.75 -8.09
C GLY A 22 19.65 13.23 -8.02
N ALA A 23 20.66 12.46 -7.58
CA ALA A 23 20.56 11.01 -7.46
C ALA A 23 19.62 10.54 -6.33
N ARG A 24 19.05 11.47 -5.55
CA ARG A 24 18.16 11.18 -4.42
C ARG A 24 16.94 10.35 -4.80
N ILE A 25 16.41 10.56 -6.00
CA ILE A 25 15.20 9.89 -6.50
C ILE A 25 15.44 8.40 -6.82
N TYR A 26 16.69 8.03 -7.11
CA TYR A 26 17.09 6.64 -7.40
C TYR A 26 17.49 5.86 -6.15
N GLN A 27 17.36 6.46 -4.97
CA GLN A 27 17.58 5.75 -3.71
C GLN A 27 16.45 4.74 -3.47
N THR A 28 16.73 3.77 -2.61
CA THR A 28 15.85 2.62 -2.39
C THR A 28 15.01 2.79 -1.12
N LEU A 29 13.70 2.57 -1.26
CA LEU A 29 12.73 2.43 -0.17
C LEU A 29 12.52 0.94 0.15
N ASP A 30 13.00 0.47 1.31
CA ASP A 30 12.66 -0.85 1.87
C ASP A 30 11.26 -0.75 2.48
N PHE A 31 10.23 -1.11 1.71
CA PHE A 31 8.86 -1.19 2.19
C PHE A 31 8.56 -2.57 2.73
N ARG A 32 8.12 -2.66 3.98
CA ARG A 32 7.67 -3.89 4.63
C ARG A 32 6.28 -3.71 5.18
N MET A 33 5.39 -4.62 4.82
CA MET A 33 4.03 -4.66 5.30
C MET A 33 4.04 -4.90 6.82
N ARG A 34 3.44 -3.98 7.57
CA ARG A 34 3.30 -4.11 9.03
C ARG A 34 2.20 -5.09 9.37
N HIS A 35 2.40 -5.86 10.43
CA HIS A 35 1.34 -6.65 11.06
C HIS A 35 0.39 -5.71 11.80
N ALA A 36 -0.57 -5.13 11.08
CA ALA A 36 -1.59 -4.29 11.67
C ALA A 36 -2.97 -4.76 11.21
N ALA A 37 -3.87 -5.02 12.17
CA ALA A 37 -5.31 -5.24 11.96
C ALA A 37 -5.69 -6.13 10.76
N GLY A 38 -5.00 -7.26 10.56
CA GLY A 38 -5.29 -8.20 9.47
C GLY A 38 -4.90 -7.74 8.05
N VAL A 39 -4.42 -6.50 7.88
CA VAL A 39 -3.95 -5.97 6.57
C VAL A 39 -2.81 -6.83 6.01
N HIS A 40 -1.95 -7.33 6.89
CA HIS A 40 -0.84 -8.21 6.53
C HIS A 40 -1.29 -9.56 5.95
N SER A 41 -2.43 -10.11 6.39
CA SER A 41 -3.00 -11.34 5.82
C SER A 41 -3.71 -11.11 4.48
N MET A 42 -4.14 -9.87 4.20
CA MET A 42 -4.83 -9.52 2.96
C MET A 42 -3.87 -9.29 1.78
N VAL A 43 -2.59 -9.00 2.05
CA VAL A 43 -1.55 -8.99 1.00
C VAL A 43 -1.08 -10.41 0.73
N MET A 44 -1.30 -10.85 -0.51
CA MET A 44 -0.92 -12.18 -0.98
C MET A 44 0.57 -12.44 -0.72
N THR A 45 0.87 -13.63 -0.19
CA THR A 45 2.27 -14.10 -0.14
C THR A 45 2.71 -14.56 -1.52
N ARG A 46 4.03 -14.65 -1.74
CA ARG A 46 4.60 -15.17 -3.00
C ARG A 46 3.98 -16.51 -3.41
N ASP A 47 3.71 -17.40 -2.44
CA ASP A 47 3.12 -18.72 -2.69
C ASP A 47 1.61 -18.64 -3.01
N GLN A 48 0.91 -17.62 -2.50
CA GLN A 48 -0.50 -17.33 -2.79
C GLN A 48 -0.70 -16.64 -4.15
N VAL A 49 0.20 -15.75 -4.57
CA VAL A 49 0.20 -15.16 -5.92
C VAL A 49 0.27 -16.25 -6.99
N VAL A 50 1.08 -17.29 -6.76
CA VAL A 50 1.20 -18.44 -7.67
C VAL A 50 -0.08 -19.31 -7.67
N HIS A 51 -0.80 -19.40 -6.55
CA HIS A 51 -2.05 -20.17 -6.44
C HIS A 51 -3.29 -19.44 -6.99
N CYS A 52 -3.44 -18.12 -6.78
CA CYS A 52 -4.52 -17.34 -7.42
C CYS A 52 -4.44 -17.42 -8.95
N LYS A 53 -3.24 -17.43 -9.53
CA LYS A 53 -3.04 -17.68 -10.97
C LYS A 53 -3.63 -19.02 -11.44
N LYS A 54 -3.71 -20.04 -10.57
CA LYS A 54 -4.23 -21.37 -10.93
C LYS A 54 -5.77 -21.40 -10.90
N THR A 55 -6.40 -20.60 -10.04
CA THR A 55 -7.86 -20.51 -9.93
C THR A 55 -8.46 -19.55 -10.95
N ASP A 56 -7.79 -18.44 -11.28
CA ASP A 56 -8.23 -17.50 -12.34
C ASP A 56 -8.13 -18.10 -13.75
N ARG A 57 -7.25 -19.08 -13.96
CA ARG A 57 -7.09 -19.80 -15.25
C ARG A 57 -8.32 -20.61 -15.68
N VAL A 58 -9.30 -20.82 -14.81
CA VAL A 58 -10.51 -21.58 -15.16
C VAL A 58 -11.56 -20.69 -15.86
N LYS A 59 -11.44 -19.36 -15.82
CA LYS A 59 -12.51 -18.48 -16.31
C LYS A 59 -12.24 -17.63 -17.55
N ASN A 60 -11.03 -17.48 -18.10
CA ASN A 60 -10.89 -16.73 -19.35
C ASN A 60 -9.63 -17.03 -20.19
N PHE A 61 -9.82 -16.87 -21.51
CA PHE A 61 -8.86 -16.88 -22.65
C PHE A 61 -8.74 -18.15 -23.50
N LYS A 62 -9.67 -18.27 -24.46
CA LYS A 62 -9.34 -18.60 -25.85
C LYS A 62 -8.89 -17.33 -26.58
N LYS A 63 -7.84 -17.45 -27.41
CA LYS A 63 -7.21 -16.46 -28.32
C LYS A 63 -6.30 -15.44 -27.61
N HIS A 64 -5.08 -15.12 -28.04
CA HIS A 64 -4.35 -15.30 -29.30
C HIS A 64 -2.92 -15.81 -29.04
N ALA A 65 -2.41 -16.64 -29.94
CA ALA A 65 -1.03 -17.09 -29.97
C ALA A 65 -0.19 -16.14 -30.82
N THR A 66 0.76 -15.44 -30.21
CA THR A 66 2.05 -14.99 -30.77
C THR A 66 2.90 -14.45 -29.62
N ASP A 67 4.17 -14.85 -29.59
CA ASP A 67 5.23 -14.56 -28.61
C ASP A 67 5.19 -15.34 -27.30
N ALA A 68 5.93 -16.46 -27.32
CA ALA A 68 6.17 -17.33 -26.16
C ALA A 68 7.15 -16.67 -25.17
N TYR A 69 6.67 -15.67 -24.44
CA TYR A 69 7.22 -15.38 -23.12
C TYR A 69 6.72 -16.46 -22.16
N THR A 70 7.60 -17.02 -21.35
CA THR A 70 7.15 -17.98 -20.33
C THR A 70 6.32 -17.22 -19.30
N LEU A 71 5.32 -17.87 -18.71
CA LEU A 71 4.44 -17.24 -17.70
C LEU A 71 5.21 -16.78 -16.44
N ASP A 72 6.46 -17.23 -16.31
CA ASP A 72 7.45 -16.83 -15.32
C ASP A 72 8.08 -15.45 -15.60
N ASP A 73 7.99 -14.93 -16.83
CA ASP A 73 8.55 -13.63 -17.23
C ASP A 73 7.58 -12.45 -16.98
N ILE A 74 6.37 -12.72 -16.47
CA ILE A 74 5.37 -11.67 -16.19
C ILE A 74 5.75 -10.96 -14.88
N VAL A 75 6.40 -9.80 -15.02
CA VAL A 75 6.67 -8.89 -13.90
C VAL A 75 5.39 -8.13 -13.55
N TYR A 76 4.88 -8.36 -12.35
CA TYR A 76 3.73 -7.62 -11.84
C TYR A 76 4.07 -6.15 -11.64
N GLU A 77 3.20 -5.25 -12.09
CA GLU A 77 3.39 -3.80 -11.96
C GLU A 77 3.67 -3.39 -10.50
N GLY A 78 2.90 -3.94 -9.54
CA GLY A 78 3.08 -3.71 -8.11
C GLY A 78 4.38 -4.27 -7.50
N ALA A 79 5.22 -4.96 -8.28
CA ALA A 79 6.58 -5.35 -7.89
C ALA A 79 7.63 -4.28 -8.24
N VAL A 80 7.29 -3.36 -9.16
CA VAL A 80 8.23 -2.35 -9.70
C VAL A 80 7.75 -0.94 -9.36
N TYR A 81 6.47 -0.66 -9.56
CA TYR A 81 5.85 0.63 -9.33
C TYR A 81 4.87 0.56 -8.16
N PHE A 82 4.66 1.69 -7.50
CA PHE A 82 3.60 1.84 -6.52
C PHE A 82 2.73 3.06 -6.86
N ARG A 83 1.45 2.84 -7.10
CA ARG A 83 0.46 3.89 -7.42
C ARG A 83 -0.72 3.82 -6.45
N PRO A 84 -1.45 4.95 -6.24
CA PRO A 84 -2.68 4.93 -5.47
C PRO A 84 -3.66 3.89 -5.99
N GLY A 85 -4.31 3.13 -5.08
CA GLY A 85 -5.25 2.08 -5.46
C GLY A 85 -4.61 0.72 -5.73
N MET A 86 -3.30 0.57 -5.58
CA MET A 86 -2.59 -0.70 -5.74
C MET A 86 -2.22 -1.34 -4.40
N VAL A 87 -2.16 -2.67 -4.40
CA VAL A 87 -1.55 -3.45 -3.31
C VAL A 87 -0.20 -4.02 -3.78
N PRO A 88 0.85 -3.98 -2.95
CA PRO A 88 2.14 -4.56 -3.30
C PRO A 88 2.02 -6.05 -3.59
N SER A 89 2.77 -6.53 -4.58
CA SER A 89 2.79 -7.96 -4.96
C SER A 89 3.39 -8.86 -3.88
N GLN A 90 4.18 -8.30 -2.97
CA GLN A 90 4.87 -9.00 -1.89
C GLN A 90 4.83 -8.15 -0.62
N ARG A 91 4.97 -8.81 0.54
CA ARG A 91 5.01 -8.14 1.85
C ARG A 91 6.26 -7.31 2.07
N GLN A 92 7.35 -7.64 1.38
CA GLN A 92 8.57 -6.85 1.37
C GLN A 92 8.91 -6.50 -0.07
N VAL A 93 9.05 -5.21 -0.36
CA VAL A 93 9.40 -4.71 -1.69
C VAL A 93 10.44 -3.61 -1.56
N TYR A 94 11.39 -3.60 -2.49
CA TYR A 94 12.38 -2.56 -2.65
C TYR A 94 12.00 -1.69 -3.84
N TYR A 95 11.39 -0.54 -3.56
CA TYR A 95 11.10 0.44 -4.61
C TYR A 95 12.25 1.43 -4.74
N GLN A 96 12.44 2.02 -5.93
CA GLN A 96 13.14 3.30 -5.99
C GLN A 96 12.14 4.41 -5.66
N TYR A 97 12.60 5.49 -5.06
CA TYR A 97 11.69 6.59 -4.73
C TYR A 97 10.99 7.18 -5.95
N CYS A 98 11.65 7.24 -7.12
CA CYS A 98 11.04 7.69 -8.37
C CYS A 98 9.90 6.78 -8.86
N ASP A 99 9.86 5.52 -8.43
CA ASP A 99 8.83 4.55 -8.85
C ASP A 99 7.61 4.54 -7.89
N VAL A 100 7.64 5.38 -6.85
CA VAL A 100 6.53 5.56 -5.89
C VAL A 100 5.74 6.81 -6.27
N GLU A 101 4.63 6.63 -6.97
CA GLU A 101 3.78 7.70 -7.51
C GLU A 101 2.72 8.18 -6.49
N LEU A 102 3.11 8.38 -5.23
CA LEU A 102 2.25 9.00 -4.22
C LEU A 102 2.52 10.52 -4.16
N PRO A 103 1.48 11.38 -4.17
CA PRO A 103 1.66 12.83 -4.12
C PRO A 103 2.56 13.29 -2.97
N GLU A 104 2.40 12.71 -1.79
CA GLU A 104 3.17 13.09 -0.61
C GLU A 104 4.64 12.65 -0.69
N VAL A 105 4.90 11.51 -1.33
CA VAL A 105 6.27 11.04 -1.59
C VAL A 105 6.92 11.94 -2.64
N GLN A 106 6.22 12.26 -3.72
CA GLN A 106 6.72 13.16 -4.76
C GLN A 106 7.02 14.57 -4.21
N GLN A 107 6.20 15.07 -3.29
CA GLN A 107 6.47 16.32 -2.58
C GLN A 107 7.76 16.25 -1.74
N LEU A 108 7.99 15.15 -1.03
CA LEU A 108 9.25 14.94 -0.29
C LEU A 108 10.45 14.86 -1.24
N LEU A 109 10.30 14.25 -2.41
CA LEU A 109 11.36 14.18 -3.42
C LEU A 109 11.60 15.51 -4.11
N ALA A 110 10.61 16.40 -4.20
CA ALA A 110 10.77 17.73 -4.75
C ALA A 110 11.65 18.64 -3.87
N LEU A 111 11.78 18.34 -2.57
CA LEU A 111 12.66 19.07 -1.67
C LEU A 111 14.12 18.83 -2.04
N GLU A 112 14.80 19.90 -2.45
CA GLU A 112 16.24 19.84 -2.71
C GLU A 112 17.02 19.88 -1.41
N PRO A 113 18.13 19.12 -1.30
CA PRO A 113 19.01 19.21 -0.15
C PRO A 113 19.56 20.64 0.00
N PRO A 114 19.70 21.15 1.24
CA PRO A 114 20.29 22.47 1.47
C PRO A 114 21.68 22.60 0.86
N GLN A 115 22.08 23.83 0.51
CA GLN A 115 23.42 24.09 -0.02
C GLN A 115 24.50 23.61 0.95
N GLY A 116 25.47 22.85 0.44
CA GLY A 116 26.55 22.27 1.25
C GLY A 116 26.16 21.03 2.05
N TYR A 117 24.93 20.52 1.92
CA TYR A 117 24.55 19.25 2.52
C TYR A 117 25.42 18.11 1.98
N LEU A 118 25.84 17.20 2.86
CA LEU A 118 26.66 16.04 2.50
C LEU A 118 25.78 14.79 2.44
N CYS A 119 26.04 13.94 1.45
CA CYS A 119 25.36 12.66 1.30
C CYS A 119 25.56 11.79 2.56
N HIS A 120 24.47 11.52 3.28
CA HIS A 120 24.53 10.76 4.51
C HIS A 120 24.71 9.25 4.25
N ALA A 121 25.49 8.56 5.08
CA ALA A 121 25.80 7.14 4.90
C ALA A 121 24.56 6.22 4.84
N ARG A 122 23.49 6.54 5.58
CA ARG A 122 22.26 5.73 5.65
C ARG A 122 21.07 6.25 4.82
N ARG A 123 20.87 7.57 4.78
CA ARG A 123 19.69 8.22 4.14
C ARG A 123 20.04 8.94 2.83
N GLY A 124 21.33 8.97 2.51
CA GLY A 124 21.91 9.69 1.39
C GLY A 124 21.47 11.13 1.35
N TRP A 125 20.77 11.51 0.28
CA TRP A 125 20.39 12.88 0.00
C TRP A 125 19.02 13.28 0.57
N LEU A 126 18.26 12.35 1.15
CA LEU A 126 16.94 12.66 1.68
C LEU A 126 17.02 13.31 3.07
N PRO A 127 15.99 14.09 3.45
CA PRO A 127 15.90 14.65 4.78
C PRO A 127 15.78 13.54 5.85
N PRO A 128 15.99 13.88 7.14
CA PRO A 128 15.70 12.97 8.24
C PRO A 128 14.27 12.41 8.15
N ASP A 129 14.10 11.15 8.55
CA ASP A 129 12.83 10.43 8.63
C ASP A 129 12.04 10.29 7.31
N ALA A 130 12.59 10.72 6.17
CA ALA A 130 11.96 10.61 4.86
C ALA A 130 11.55 9.16 4.54
N ASP A 131 12.40 8.18 4.88
CA ASP A 131 12.10 6.77 4.64
C ASP A 131 10.91 6.30 5.47
N GLN A 132 10.82 6.72 6.74
CA GLN A 132 9.71 6.37 7.60
C GLN A 132 8.40 7.02 7.13
N LEU A 133 8.44 8.32 6.79
CA LEU A 133 7.28 9.04 6.25
C LEU A 133 6.77 8.38 4.96
N CYS A 134 7.66 8.07 4.02
CA CYS A 134 7.30 7.39 2.78
C CYS A 134 6.67 6.01 3.05
N ARG A 135 7.24 5.21 3.96
CA ARG A 135 6.64 3.92 4.36
C ARG A 135 5.23 4.10 4.96
N ASP A 136 5.01 5.16 5.73
CA ASP A 136 3.72 5.45 6.34
C ASP A 136 2.66 5.86 5.30
N HIS A 137 3.03 6.67 4.31
CA HIS A 137 2.14 7.01 3.18
C HIS A 137 1.79 5.79 2.34
N VAL A 138 2.78 4.98 1.95
CA VAL A 138 2.54 3.72 1.22
C VAL A 138 1.64 2.80 2.03
N PHE A 139 1.93 2.58 3.32
CA PHE A 139 1.12 1.73 4.17
C PHE A 139 -0.33 2.23 4.30
N ARG A 140 -0.53 3.54 4.47
CA ARG A 140 -1.87 4.15 4.54
C ARG A 140 -2.64 3.93 3.24
N SER A 141 -2.01 4.15 2.09
CA SER A 141 -2.61 3.91 0.78
C SER A 141 -3.03 2.46 0.61
N VAL A 142 -2.15 1.50 0.94
CA VAL A 142 -2.46 0.07 0.85
C VAL A 142 -3.60 -0.33 1.78
N LYS A 143 -3.61 0.17 3.03
CA LYS A 143 -4.70 -0.08 3.97
C LYS A 143 -6.03 0.42 3.41
N GLN A 144 -6.06 1.62 2.85
CA GLN A 144 -7.26 2.20 2.26
C GLN A 144 -7.76 1.33 1.08
N THR A 145 -6.87 0.99 0.15
CA THR A 145 -7.20 0.12 -0.98
C THR A 145 -7.78 -1.22 -0.55
N LEU A 146 -7.19 -1.89 0.44
CA LEU A 146 -7.68 -3.18 0.92
C LEU A 146 -9.06 -3.08 1.59
N LEU A 147 -9.31 -2.02 2.36
CA LEU A 147 -10.62 -1.78 2.96
C LEU A 147 -11.69 -1.49 1.90
N ASP A 148 -11.34 -0.73 0.86
CA ASP A 148 -12.25 -0.40 -0.23
C ASP A 148 -12.60 -1.63 -1.08
N THR A 149 -11.62 -2.52 -1.35
CA THR A 149 -11.86 -3.80 -2.03
C THR A 149 -12.78 -4.70 -1.20
N HIS A 150 -12.48 -4.92 0.09
CA HIS A 150 -13.34 -5.74 0.94
C HIS A 150 -14.76 -5.17 1.11
N LYS A 151 -14.89 -3.84 1.18
CA LYS A 151 -16.21 -3.19 1.22
C LYS A 151 -16.97 -3.36 -0.09
N ALA A 152 -16.27 -3.34 -1.23
CA ALA A 152 -16.88 -3.61 -2.53
C ALA A 152 -17.36 -5.07 -2.63
N ASP A 153 -16.57 -6.03 -2.15
CA ASP A 153 -16.94 -7.45 -2.13
C ASP A 153 -18.20 -7.68 -1.27
N LEU A 154 -18.26 -7.10 -0.07
CA LEU A 154 -19.44 -7.18 0.79
C LEU A 154 -20.68 -6.54 0.16
N LYS A 155 -20.52 -5.43 -0.56
CA LYS A 155 -21.64 -4.79 -1.30
C LYS A 155 -22.12 -5.66 -2.46
N PHE A 156 -21.22 -6.36 -3.14
CA PHE A 156 -21.56 -7.24 -4.24
C PHE A 156 -22.36 -8.46 -3.76
N GLU A 157 -21.98 -9.06 -2.62
CA GLU A 157 -22.75 -10.16 -2.01
C GLU A 157 -24.14 -9.71 -1.53
N PHE A 158 -24.28 -8.49 -1.01
CA PHE A 158 -25.57 -7.93 -0.60
C PHE A 158 -26.51 -7.62 -1.79
N GLN A 159 -25.95 -7.41 -2.98
CA GLN A 159 -26.71 -7.09 -4.19
C GLN A 159 -27.09 -8.33 -5.00
N ASP A 160 -26.33 -9.43 -4.89
CA ASP A 160 -26.68 -10.73 -5.51
C ASP A 160 -27.69 -11.52 -4.64
N SER A 161 -27.83 -11.17 -3.35
CA SER A 161 -28.83 -11.75 -2.45
C SER A 161 -30.17 -10.99 -2.40
N SER A 162 -30.32 -9.85 -3.10
CA SER A 162 -31.57 -9.06 -3.08
C SER A 162 -32.55 -9.38 -4.22
N SER A 163 -32.34 -10.50 -4.93
CA SER A 163 -33.32 -11.08 -5.85
C SER A 163 -34.11 -12.21 -5.18
N ALA A 164 -34.56 -12.01 -3.94
CA ALA A 164 -35.65 -12.77 -3.36
C ALA A 164 -36.24 -11.99 -2.17
N GLU A 165 -37.53 -11.68 -2.31
CA GLU A 165 -38.46 -11.25 -1.27
C GLU A 165 -38.53 -9.74 -0.93
N SER A 166 -39.56 -9.18 -1.54
CA SER A 166 -40.27 -7.93 -1.31
C SER A 166 -40.98 -7.85 0.05
N GLU A 167 -41.14 -6.61 0.50
CA GLU A 167 -42.28 -6.03 1.24
C GLU A 167 -42.63 -6.55 2.65
N SER A 168 -42.45 -5.65 3.62
CA SER A 168 -43.54 -5.25 4.53
C SER A 168 -43.18 -3.93 5.22
N GLU A 169 -43.83 -2.85 4.78
CA GLU A 169 -44.03 -1.63 5.56
C GLU A 169 -45.17 -1.88 6.54
N GLU A 170 -45.00 -1.56 7.83
CA GLU A 170 -46.07 -0.98 8.65
C GLU A 170 -45.44 0.00 9.66
N GLU A 171 -45.92 1.25 9.61
CA GLU A 171 -45.72 2.26 10.65
C GLU A 171 -46.69 2.03 11.81
N GLU A 172 -46.30 2.40 13.03
CA GLU A 172 -47.22 3.06 13.97
C GLU A 172 -46.44 3.92 14.98
N ALA A 173 -46.99 5.10 15.23
CA ALA A 173 -46.44 6.15 16.06
C ALA A 173 -47.12 6.13 17.44
N GLY A 174 -46.35 6.23 18.52
CA GLY A 174 -46.92 6.36 19.86
C GLY A 174 -45.94 6.98 20.84
N GLY A 175 -46.06 8.29 21.07
CA GLY A 175 -45.20 9.05 21.97
C GLY A 175 -45.51 8.83 23.46
N ALA A 176 -44.53 9.16 24.29
CA ALA A 176 -44.63 10.07 25.45
C ALA A 176 -43.45 9.87 26.41
N SER A 177 -42.84 10.99 26.77
CA SER A 177 -41.79 11.18 27.77
C SER A 177 -42.17 10.74 29.19
N THR A 178 -41.19 10.32 30.00
CA THR A 178 -41.06 10.75 31.41
C THR A 178 -39.58 10.68 31.84
N SER A 179 -39.22 11.64 32.69
CA SER A 179 -37.89 12.13 33.05
C SER A 179 -37.34 11.52 34.35
N MET A 180 -36.00 11.57 34.52
CA MET A 180 -35.23 11.95 35.73
C MET A 180 -34.05 11.02 36.10
N ASN A 181 -32.84 11.62 36.08
CA ASN A 181 -31.70 11.61 37.03
C ASN A 181 -31.16 10.25 37.57
N GLU A 182 -29.85 10.02 37.73
CA GLU A 182 -28.89 10.79 38.54
C GLU A 182 -27.43 10.66 38.07
N ALA A 183 -26.66 11.67 38.49
CA ALA A 183 -25.23 11.91 38.32
C ALA A 183 -24.35 10.87 39.06
N ASP A 184 -23.23 10.47 38.46
CA ASP A 184 -21.85 10.78 38.87
C ASP A 184 -21.48 10.32 40.29
N GLU A 185 -20.72 9.23 40.35
CA GLU A 185 -19.81 9.03 41.47
C GLU A 185 -18.47 8.51 40.93
N SER A 186 -17.55 9.45 40.74
CA SER A 186 -16.16 9.21 40.43
C SER A 186 -15.26 9.79 41.52
N LEU A 187 -14.99 9.03 42.60
CA LEU A 187 -13.81 9.25 43.45
C LEU A 187 -13.35 7.92 44.09
N ASN A 188 -12.27 7.36 43.56
CA ASN A 188 -11.37 6.51 44.33
C ASN A 188 -9.94 6.83 43.92
N ILE A 189 -9.27 7.67 44.72
CA ILE A 189 -7.82 7.87 44.69
C ILE A 189 -7.31 7.61 46.11
N ASN A 190 -6.18 6.90 46.15
CA ASN A 190 -5.26 6.66 47.26
C ASN A 190 -5.03 7.88 48.17
#